data_AF-A0A522A6Z1-F1
#
_entry.id   AF-A0A522A6Z1-F1
#
_cell.length_a   1.000
_cell.length_b   1.000
_cell.length_c   1.000
_cell.angle_alpha   90.00
_cell.angle_beta   90.00
_cell.angle_gamma   90.00
#
_symmetry.space_group_name_H-M   'P 1'
#
loop_
_entity.id
_entity.type
_entity.pdbx_description
1 polymer ?
#
loop_
_entity_poly.entity_id
_entity_poly.type
_entity_poly.pdbx_seq_one_letter_code
_entity_poly.pdbx_strand_id
1 'polypeptide(L)'
;MHPTPRLTAITATIVFVGTLGLLLVVGGFGVIRVGEEMFEGLGMLTPRWGENNLMALLTMAGVISAPVVIWFGVWFFRKALAGEQRMEGYVAAPKA
;
A
#
# COMPACT_ATOMS: atom_id res chain seq x y z
N MET A 1 -26.81 -12.31 9.42
CA MET A 1 -26.81 -10.92 8.91
C MET A 1 -26.04 -10.93 7.62
N HIS A 2 -26.68 -10.65 6.47
CA HIS A 2 -25.92 -10.45 5.23
C HIS A 2 -25.13 -9.15 5.37
N PRO A 3 -23.80 -9.16 5.17
CA PRO A 3 -23.02 -7.93 5.19
C PRO A 3 -23.60 -6.99 4.14
N THR A 4 -23.86 -5.75 4.54
CA THR A 4 -24.23 -4.71 3.58
C THR A 4 -23.08 -4.53 2.59
N PRO A 5 -23.35 -4.30 1.30
CA PRO A 5 -22.32 -4.21 0.27
C PRO A 5 -21.18 -3.29 0.71
N ARG A 6 -21.48 -2.08 1.18
CA ARG A 6 -20.48 -1.14 1.72
C ARG A 6 -19.47 -1.76 2.69
N LEU A 7 -19.89 -2.68 3.56
CA LEU A 7 -19.04 -3.33 4.55
C LEU A 7 -18.05 -4.31 3.89
N THR A 8 -18.47 -4.94 2.80
CA THR A 8 -17.64 -5.83 1.97
C THR A 8 -16.61 -5.02 1.19
N ALA A 9 -17.00 -3.93 0.51
CA ALA A 9 -16.08 -3.01 -0.16
C ALA A 9 -15.05 -2.39 0.79
N ILE A 10 -15.46 -1.98 1.99
CA ILE A 10 -14.55 -1.44 3.01
C ILE A 10 -13.51 -2.50 3.40
N THR A 11 -13.96 -3.72 3.72
CA THR A 11 -13.07 -4.81 4.14
C THR A 11 -12.08 -5.17 3.04
N ALA A 12 -12.55 -5.33 1.80
CA ALA A 12 -11.70 -5.62 0.65
C ALA A 12 -10.67 -4.51 0.40
N THR A 13 -11.08 -3.25 0.54
CA THR A 13 -10.18 -2.10 0.41
C THR A 13 -9.11 -2.11 1.49
N ILE A 14 -9.47 -2.33 2.75
CA ILE A 14 -8.51 -2.36 3.87
C ILE A 14 -7.47 -3.47 3.67
N VAL A 15 -7.92 -4.69 3.34
CA VAL A 15 -7.01 -5.82 3.13
C VAL A 15 -6.07 -5.52 1.96
N PHE A 16 -6.62 -5.06 0.82
CA PHE A 16 -5.81 -4.79 -0.36
C PHE A 16 -4.78 -3.67 -0.14
N VAL A 17 -5.21 -2.55 0.43
CA VAL A 17 -4.34 -1.39 0.71
C VAL A 17 -3.30 -1.74 1.77
N GLY A 18 -3.68 -2.51 2.79
CA GLY A 18 -2.76 -3.01 3.81
C GLY A 18 -1.66 -3.89 3.20
N THR A 19 -2.02 -4.85 2.35
CA THR A 19 -1.05 -5.70 1.66
C THR A 19 -0.16 -4.89 0.72
N LEU A 20 -0.74 -3.99 -0.08
CA LEU A 20 0.03 -3.12 -0.97
C LEU A 20 1.03 -2.26 -0.19
N GLY A 21 0.59 -1.65 0.91
CA GLY A 21 1.43 -0.82 1.76
C GLY A 21 2.60 -1.61 2.35
N LEU A 22 2.34 -2.82 2.87
CA LEU A 22 3.40 -3.68 3.38
C LEU A 22 4.43 -4.01 2.29
N LEU A 23 3.98 -4.40 1.10
CA LEU A 23 4.86 -4.76 -0.01
C LEU A 23 5.70 -3.57 -0.49
N LEU A 24 5.11 -2.38 -0.58
CA LEU A 24 5.83 -1.17 -0.97
C LEU A 24 6.87 -0.77 0.07
N VAL A 25 6.56 -0.86 1.37
CA VAL A 25 7.51 -0.54 2.42
C VAL A 25 8.67 -1.54 2.44
N VAL A 26 8.39 -2.85 2.35
CA VAL A 26 9.44 -3.88 2.34
C VAL A 26 10.31 -3.77 1.08
N GLY A 27 9.69 -3.63 -0.10
CA GLY A 27 10.40 -3.46 -1.35
C GLY A 27 11.21 -2.17 -1.39
N GLY A 28 10.62 -1.06 -0.94
CA GLY A 28 11.27 0.25 -0.83
C GLY A 28 12.45 0.23 0.14
N PHE A 29 12.30 -0.42 1.29
CA PHE A 29 13.39 -0.61 2.24
C PHE A 29 14.56 -1.38 1.61
N GLY A 30 14.29 -2.46 0.86
CA GLY A 30 15.32 -3.20 0.14
C GLY A 30 16.10 -2.34 -0.85
N VAL A 31 15.39 -1.51 -1.64
CA VAL A 31 16.03 -0.57 -2.58
C VAL A 31 16.89 0.47 -1.86
N ILE A 32 16.38 1.06 -0.78
CA ILE A 32 17.13 2.05 0.00
C ILE A 32 18.38 1.39 0.60
N ARG A 33 18.28 0.14 1.08
CA ARG A 33 19.42 -0.58 1.66
C ARG A 33 20.52 -0.84 0.62
N VAL A 34 20.17 -1.28 -0.59
CA VAL A 34 21.14 -1.44 -1.68
C VAL A 34 21.78 -0.09 -2.05
N GLY A 35 20.99 0.98 -2.14
CA GLY A 35 21.52 2.31 -2.41
C GLY A 35 22.48 2.81 -1.32
N GLU A 36 22.17 2.53 -0.06
CA GLU A 36 23.02 2.86 1.08
C GLU A 36 24.36 2.11 1.04
N GLU A 37 24.35 0.80 0.77
CA GLU A 37 25.58 0.01 0.59
C GLU A 37 26.44 0.55 -0.57
N MET A 38 25.80 1.00 -1.66
CA MET A 38 26.50 1.67 -2.76
C MET A 38 27.14 3.00 -2.32
N PHE A 39 26.44 3.83 -1.53
CA PHE A 39 26.98 5.08 -1.03
C PHE A 39 28.11 4.89 -0.01
N GLU A 40 28.04 3.84 0.82
CA GLU A 40 29.14 3.43 1.69
C GLU A 40 30.36 3.00 0.87
N GLY A 41 30.16 2.19 -0.19
CA GLY A 41 31.23 1.78 -1.11
C GLY A 41 31.88 2.95 -1.87
N LEU A 42 31.15 4.03 -2.10
CA LEU A 42 31.65 5.29 -2.70
C LEU A 42 32.31 6.23 -1.68
N GLY A 43 32.33 5.87 -0.39
CA GLY A 43 32.88 6.70 0.69
C GLY A 43 32.02 7.93 1.05
N MET A 44 30.77 7.97 0.57
CA MET A 44 29.82 9.06 0.87
C MET A 44 29.14 8.87 2.22
N LEU A 45 29.06 7.63 2.71
CA LEU A 45 28.52 7.28 4.02
C LEU A 45 29.59 6.65 4.90
N THR A 46 29.44 6.82 6.21
CA THR A 46 30.29 6.16 7.19
C THR A 46 30.06 4.65 7.18
N PRO A 47 31.06 3.83 7.51
CA PRO A 47 30.89 2.38 7.54
C PRO A 47 29.72 1.95 8.43
N ARG A 48 28.89 1.01 7.94
CA ARG A 48 27.71 0.48 8.64
C ARG A 48 26.68 1.54 9.03
N TRP A 49 26.57 2.62 8.26
CA TRP A 49 25.65 3.70 8.59
C TRP A 49 24.20 3.19 8.69
N GLY A 50 23.76 2.38 7.73
CA GLY A 50 22.40 1.86 7.70
C GLY A 50 22.09 0.81 8.78
N GLU A 51 23.09 0.10 9.29
CA GLU A 51 22.92 -0.78 10.46
C GLU A 51 22.67 0.05 11.73
N ASN A 52 23.40 1.15 11.86
CA ASN A 52 23.28 2.08 12.99
C ASN A 52 22.01 2.95 12.91
N ASN A 53 21.46 3.15 11.71
CA ASN A 53 20.33 4.05 11.43
C ASN A 53 19.13 3.30 10.83
N LEU A 54 18.92 2.04 11.23
CA LEU A 54 17.90 1.17 10.66
C LEU A 54 16.47 1.75 10.78
N MET A 55 16.17 2.44 11.88
CA MET A 55 14.89 3.14 12.06
C MET A 55 14.71 4.31 11.10
N ALA A 56 15.79 5.02 10.74
CA ALA A 56 15.72 6.09 9.74
C ALA A 56 15.40 5.52 8.35
N LEU A 57 16.05 4.42 7.97
CA LEU A 57 15.80 3.71 6.71
C LEU A 57 14.34 3.22 6.60
N LEU A 58 13.82 2.61 7.67
CA LEU A 58 12.41 2.18 7.73
C LEU A 58 11.44 3.35 7.64
N THR A 59 11.74 4.46 8.33
CA THR A 59 10.91 5.66 8.30
C THR A 59 10.90 6.27 6.90
N MET A 60 12.05 6.36 6.24
CA MET A 60 12.16 6.82 4.85
C MET A 60 11.34 5.93 3.91
N ALA A 61 11.47 4.61 4.01
CA ALA A 61 10.68 3.67 3.22
C ALA A 61 9.18 3.87 3.42
N GLY A 62 8.74 4.06 4.68
CA GLY A 62 7.37 4.35 5.04
C GLY A 62 6.85 5.67 4.44
N VAL A 63 7.60 6.75 4.62
CA VAL A 63 7.24 8.09 4.15
C VAL A 63 7.17 8.16 2.63
N ILE A 64 8.12 7.53 1.93
CA ILE A 64 8.13 7.48 0.46
C ILE A 64 6.95 6.66 -0.07
N SER A 65 6.60 5.58 0.62
CA SER A 65 5.49 4.70 0.20
C SER A 65 4.11 5.28 0.50
N ALA A 66 3.97 6.09 1.56
CA ALA A 66 2.68 6.58 2.05
C ALA A 66 1.81 7.30 0.98
N PRO A 67 2.34 8.24 0.16
CA PRO A 67 1.55 8.90 -0.87
C PRO A 67 0.94 7.93 -1.88
N VAL A 68 1.70 6.90 -2.28
CA VAL A 68 1.26 5.88 -3.25
C VAL A 68 0.13 5.04 -2.64
N VAL A 69 0.31 4.59 -1.40
CA VAL A 69 -0.67 3.78 -0.67
C VAL A 69 -1.97 4.55 -0.44
N ILE A 70 -1.88 5.80 -0.01
CA ILE A 70 -3.04 6.67 0.23
C ILE A 70 -3.80 6.92 -1.07
N TRP A 71 -3.09 7.33 -2.13
CA TRP A 71 -3.71 7.59 -3.44
C TRP A 71 -4.40 6.33 -3.99
N PHE A 72 -3.70 5.20 -3.96
CA PHE A 72 -4.24 3.94 -4.46
C PHE A 72 -5.43 3.46 -3.64
N GLY A 73 -5.39 3.62 -2.30
CA GLY A 73 -6.50 3.27 -1.44
C GLY A 73 -7.77 4.07 -1.71
N VAL A 74 -7.63 5.40 -1.91
CA VAL A 74 -8.77 6.24 -2.29
C VAL A 74 -9.31 5.85 -3.67
N TRP A 75 -8.43 5.58 -4.63
CA TRP A 75 -8.83 5.16 -5.98
C TRP A 75 -9.55 3.81 -5.97
N PHE A 76 -9.01 2.82 -5.26
CA PHE A 76 -9.57 1.47 -5.17
C PHE A 76 -10.92 1.47 -4.47
N PHE A 77 -11.05 2.23 -3.37
CA PHE A 77 -12.33 2.38 -2.66
C PHE A 77 -13.45 2.90 -3.57
N ARG A 78 -13.14 3.92 -4.38
CA ARG A 78 -14.10 4.47 -5.36
C ARG A 78 -14.51 3.41 -6.40
N LYS A 79 -13.57 2.57 -6.84
CA LYS A 79 -13.84 1.48 -7.78
C LYS A 79 -14.65 0.35 -7.13
N ALA A 80 -14.37 -0.02 -5.89
CA ALA A 80 -15.10 -1.03 -5.14
C ALA A 80 -16.57 -0.62 -4.96
N LEU A 81 -16.84 0.63 -4.56
CA LEU A 81 -18.20 1.16 -4.44
C LEU A 81 -18.95 1.15 -5.77
N ALA A 82 -18.30 1.56 -6.86
CA ALA A 82 -18.91 1.54 -8.20
C ALA A 82 -19.20 0.11 -8.68
N GLY A 83 -18.38 -0.87 -8.29
CA GLY A 83 -18.60 -2.29 -8.57
C GLY A 83 -19.83 -2.84 -7.85
N GLU A 84 -19.97 -2.52 -6.55
CA GLU A 84 -21.11 -2.96 -5.75
C GLU A 84 -22.44 -2.37 -6.22
N GLN A 85 -22.48 -1.07 -6.53
CA GLN A 85 -23.69 -0.43 -7.06
C GLN A 85 -24.19 -1.07 -8.36
N ARG A 86 -23.27 -1.52 -9.22
CA ARG A 86 -23.64 -2.23 -10.45
C ARG A 86 -24.23 -3.60 -10.14
N MET A 87 -23.67 -4.34 -9.18
CA MET A 87 -24.20 -5.64 -8.79
C MET A 87 -25.58 -5.53 -8.13
N GLU A 88 -25.82 -4.51 -7.30
CA GLU A 88 -27.15 -4.23 -6.76
C GLU A 88 -28.17 -3.93 -7.88
N GLY A 89 -27.78 -3.15 -8.89
CA GLY A 89 -28.61 -2.90 -10.06
C GLY A 89 -28.93 -4.16 -10.89
N TYR A 90 -27.99 -5.10 -10.99
CA TYR A 90 -28.21 -6.40 -11.64
C TYR A 90 -29.10 -7.34 -10.82
N VAL A 91 -29.02 -7.30 -9.49
CA VAL A 91 -29.90 -8.10 -8.60
C VAL A 91 -31.32 -7.53 -8.57
N ALA A 92 -31.48 -6.22 -8.71
CA ALA A 92 -32.78 -5.54 -8.74
C ALA A 92 -33.48 -5.56 -10.10
N ALA A 93 -32.76 -5.82 -11.20
CA ALA A 93 -33.37 -5.99 -12.52
C ALA A 93 -34.08 -7.36 -12.58
N PRO A 94 -35.41 -7.43 -12.78
CA PRO A 94 -36.07 -8.71 -12.97
C PRO A 94 -35.49 -9.35 -14.23
N LYS A 95 -35.02 -10.59 -14.10
CA LYS A 95 -34.66 -11.42 -15.25
C LYS A 95 -35.89 -11.47 -16.17
N ALA A 96 -35.76 -10.87 -17.35
CA ALA A 96 -36.73 -11.01 -18.44
C ALA A 96 -36.82 -12.47 -18.89
#